data_AF-A0A958RSP5-F1
#
_entry.id   AF-A0A958RSP5-F1
#
_cell.length_a   1.000
_cell.length_b   1.000
_cell.length_c   1.000
_cell.angle_alpha   90.00
_cell.angle_beta   90.00
_cell.angle_gamma   90.00
#
_symmetry.space_group_name_H-M   'P 1'
#
loop_
_entity.id
_entity.type
_entity.pdbx_description
1 polymer ?
#
loop_
_entity_poly.entity_id
_entity_poly.type
_entity_poly.pdbx_seq_one_letter_code
_entity_poly.pdbx_strand_id
1 'polypeptide(L)'
;MGIKNLKSYSHGELQQQPSLLFENTTLVSPDHNIISGYILIKGSHIAGLGEGATPEDLLTDATVIDASDFLITPSFINAHSHVAMNMFRDLAHQQESMIYKLFFPWEKNLDKEIVGALSFPYILGGLLSGTSTFADHYYFEEGIILALKAFGLKGIIGETTADLGSAFPSYDKWQGTKKWLESWP
;
A
#
# COMPACT_ATOMS: atom_id res chain seq x y z
N MET A 1 15.84 12.24 -3.27
CA MET A 1 15.35 12.06 -4.65
C MET A 1 13.93 12.63 -4.71
N GLY A 2 13.72 13.75 -5.40
CA GLY A 2 12.48 14.52 -5.28
C GLY A 2 11.26 13.79 -5.84
N ILE A 3 10.15 13.79 -5.09
CA ILE A 3 8.83 13.35 -5.52
C ILE A 3 8.33 14.33 -6.59
N LYS A 4 8.81 14.19 -7.83
CA LYS A 4 8.50 15.13 -8.94
C LYS A 4 7.29 14.74 -9.81
N ASN A 5 6.58 13.65 -9.48
CA ASN A 5 5.52 13.11 -10.35
C ASN A 5 4.19 12.84 -9.61
N LEU A 6 3.82 13.63 -8.61
CA LEU A 6 2.41 13.70 -8.23
C LEU A 6 1.72 14.66 -9.22
N LYS A 7 1.10 14.09 -10.27
CA LYS A 7 0.20 14.88 -11.12
C LYS A 7 -1.01 15.28 -10.29
N SER A 8 -1.07 16.54 -9.88
CA SER A 8 -2.31 17.18 -9.48
C SER A 8 -3.10 17.50 -10.74
N TYR A 9 -4.32 17.00 -10.85
CA TYR A 9 -5.20 17.36 -11.97
C TYR A 9 -5.96 18.62 -11.60
N SER A 10 -5.99 19.59 -12.50
CA SER A 10 -6.93 20.71 -12.43
C SER A 10 -8.37 20.21 -12.60
N HIS A 11 -9.35 21.01 -12.17
CA HIS A 11 -10.78 20.67 -12.31
C HIS A 11 -11.16 20.34 -13.78
N GLY A 12 -10.58 21.03 -14.75
CA GLY A 12 -10.81 20.77 -16.18
C GLY A 12 -10.18 19.46 -16.68
N GLU A 13 -9.05 19.04 -16.11
CA GLU A 13 -8.41 17.77 -16.48
C GLU A 13 -9.13 16.55 -15.88
N LEU A 14 -9.78 16.71 -14.73
CA LEU A 14 -10.63 15.67 -14.13
C LEU A 14 -11.89 15.39 -14.95
N GLN A 15 -12.44 16.38 -15.67
CA GLN A 15 -13.62 16.19 -16.52
C GLN A 15 -13.35 15.28 -17.74
N GLN A 16 -12.10 15.12 -18.15
CA GLN A 16 -11.72 14.26 -19.29
C GLN A 16 -11.33 12.83 -18.89
N GLN A 17 -11.32 12.53 -17.58
CA GLN A 17 -10.97 11.20 -17.09
C GLN A 17 -12.16 10.23 -17.20
N PRO A 18 -11.91 8.92 -17.33
CA PRO A 18 -12.98 7.93 -17.24
C PRO A 18 -13.71 8.07 -15.89
N SER A 19 -15.03 8.02 -15.95
CA SER A 19 -15.92 8.14 -14.80
C SER A 19 -16.55 6.78 -14.50
N LEU A 20 -16.39 6.29 -13.27
CA LEU A 20 -17.06 5.11 -12.73
C LEU A 20 -18.04 5.56 -11.67
N LEU A 21 -19.28 5.09 -11.77
CA LEU A 21 -20.33 5.39 -10.80
C LEU A 21 -20.78 4.08 -10.16
N PHE A 22 -20.62 3.97 -8.85
CA PHE A 22 -21.16 2.85 -8.08
C PHE A 22 -22.47 3.32 -7.43
N GLU A 23 -23.56 2.62 -7.72
CA GLU A 23 -24.88 2.94 -7.17
C GLU A 23 -25.43 1.83 -6.28
N ASN A 24 -26.49 2.15 -5.54
CA ASN A 24 -27.20 1.24 -4.63
C ASN A 24 -26.30 0.61 -3.54
N THR A 25 -25.21 1.25 -3.17
CA THR A 25 -24.22 0.68 -2.25
C THR A 25 -24.36 1.25 -0.84
N THR A 26 -23.75 0.56 0.12
CA THR A 26 -23.44 1.15 1.43
C THR A 26 -21.99 1.61 1.44
N LEU A 27 -21.78 2.88 1.73
CA LEU A 27 -20.47 3.51 1.92
C LEU A 27 -20.16 3.60 3.41
N VAL A 28 -18.93 3.25 3.79
CA VAL A 28 -18.37 3.55 5.12
C VAL A 28 -17.31 4.62 4.95
N SER A 29 -17.49 5.78 5.57
CA SER A 29 -16.50 6.85 5.50
C SER A 29 -15.32 6.63 6.47
N PRO A 30 -14.19 7.34 6.31
CA PRO A 30 -13.05 7.24 7.23
C PRO A 30 -13.39 7.58 8.71
N ASP A 31 -14.40 8.41 8.93
CA ASP A 31 -14.95 8.77 10.25
C ASP A 31 -16.10 7.87 10.71
N HIS A 32 -16.28 6.72 10.05
CA HIS A 32 -17.23 5.66 10.40
C HIS A 32 -18.72 6.00 10.20
N ASN A 33 -19.04 7.02 9.39
CA ASN A 33 -20.42 7.23 8.95
C ASN A 33 -20.82 6.16 7.93
N ILE A 34 -22.08 5.74 8.00
CA ILE A 34 -22.69 4.76 7.09
C ILE A 34 -23.67 5.51 6.21
N ILE A 35 -23.43 5.48 4.90
CA ILE A 35 -24.24 6.17 3.89
C ILE A 35 -24.77 5.14 2.89
N SER A 36 -26.09 5.01 2.77
CA SER A 36 -26.69 4.26 1.67
C SER A 36 -26.86 5.19 0.48
N GLY A 37 -26.21 4.90 -0.63
CA GLY A 37 -26.32 5.72 -1.83
C GLY A 37 -25.29 5.38 -2.91
N TYR A 38 -24.57 6.39 -3.39
CA TYR A 38 -23.70 6.26 -4.57
C TYR A 38 -22.35 6.96 -4.38
N ILE A 39 -21.35 6.53 -5.14
CA ILE A 39 -20.03 7.17 -5.23
C ILE A 39 -19.56 7.24 -6.68
N LEU A 40 -19.12 8.44 -7.09
CA LEU A 40 -18.58 8.75 -8.40
C LEU A 40 -17.06 8.89 -8.30
N ILE A 41 -16.34 8.11 -9.10
CA ILE A 41 -14.90 8.13 -9.23
C ILE A 41 -14.54 8.69 -10.61
N LYS A 42 -13.68 9.71 -10.66
CA LYS A 42 -13.08 10.22 -11.91
C LYS A 42 -11.57 10.03 -11.86
N GLY A 43 -11.06 9.14 -12.71
CA GLY A 43 -9.65 8.74 -12.66
C GLY A 43 -9.27 8.19 -11.28
N SER A 44 -8.38 8.89 -10.57
CA SER A 44 -7.91 8.52 -9.22
C SER A 44 -8.54 9.31 -8.06
N HIS A 45 -9.65 10.02 -8.32
CA HIS A 45 -10.29 10.91 -7.35
C HIS A 45 -11.75 10.54 -7.12
N ILE A 46 -12.20 10.67 -5.88
CA ILE A 46 -13.62 10.71 -5.55
C ILE A 46 -14.16 12.06 -6.00
N ALA A 47 -15.01 12.05 -7.02
CA ALA A 47 -15.59 13.26 -7.63
C ALA A 47 -16.94 13.65 -7.00
N GLY A 48 -17.63 12.69 -6.38
CA GLY A 48 -18.88 12.93 -5.67
C GLY A 48 -19.34 11.68 -4.93
N LEU A 49 -20.14 11.86 -3.90
CA LEU A 49 -20.89 10.82 -3.21
C LEU A 49 -22.17 11.43 -2.64
N GLY A 50 -23.21 10.63 -2.45
CA GLY A 50 -24.49 11.11 -1.95
C GLY A 50 -25.33 10.00 -1.35
N GLU A 51 -26.32 10.40 -0.56
CA GLU A 51 -27.33 9.50 0.00
C GLU A 51 -28.47 9.25 -0.99
N GLY A 52 -29.06 8.06 -0.93
CA GLY A 52 -30.24 7.70 -1.71
C GLY A 52 -29.95 7.45 -3.19
N ALA A 53 -30.94 7.74 -4.03
CA ALA A 53 -30.88 7.44 -5.46
C ALA A 53 -29.84 8.30 -6.18
N THR A 54 -29.17 7.69 -7.15
CA THR A 54 -28.24 8.37 -8.05
C THR A 54 -28.97 9.46 -8.87
N PRO A 55 -28.48 10.70 -8.90
CA PRO A 55 -28.99 11.74 -9.80
C PRO A 55 -28.91 11.34 -11.29
N GLU A 56 -29.94 11.66 -12.07
CA GLU A 56 -30.05 11.25 -13.48
C GLU A 56 -28.89 11.77 -14.35
N ASP A 57 -28.38 12.96 -14.06
CA ASP A 57 -27.25 13.58 -14.78
C ASP A 57 -25.93 12.79 -14.60
N LEU A 58 -25.78 12.06 -13.49
CA LEU A 58 -24.59 11.22 -13.28
C LEU A 58 -24.67 9.89 -14.03
N LEU A 59 -25.88 9.40 -14.34
CA LEU A 59 -26.10 8.13 -15.03
C LEU A 59 -25.68 8.18 -16.51
N THR A 60 -25.73 9.36 -17.14
CA THR A 60 -25.40 9.52 -18.57
C THR A 60 -23.91 9.73 -18.84
N ASP A 61 -23.16 10.17 -17.83
CA ASP A 61 -21.79 10.66 -17.98
C ASP A 61 -20.72 9.68 -17.46
N ALA A 62 -21.15 8.53 -16.92
CA ALA A 62 -20.27 7.54 -16.29
C ALA A 62 -20.63 6.10 -16.67
N THR A 63 -19.66 5.20 -16.52
CA THR A 63 -19.96 3.76 -16.52
C THR A 63 -20.55 3.39 -15.16
N VAL A 64 -21.81 2.95 -15.17
CA VAL A 64 -22.57 2.62 -13.97
C VAL A 64 -22.34 1.17 -13.55
N ILE A 65 -22.10 0.97 -12.27
CA ILE A 65 -21.91 -0.32 -11.60
C ILE A 65 -22.93 -0.39 -10.47
N ASP A 66 -23.84 -1.36 -10.56
CA ASP A 66 -24.74 -1.68 -9.45
C ASP A 66 -23.95 -2.41 -8.36
N ALA A 67 -23.88 -1.78 -7.18
CA ALA A 67 -23.14 -2.27 -6.02
C ALA A 67 -24.06 -2.60 -4.84
N SER A 68 -25.31 -3.00 -5.14
CA SER A 68 -26.33 -3.44 -4.18
C SER A 68 -25.84 -4.45 -3.14
N ASP A 69 -24.99 -5.40 -3.55
CA ASP A 69 -24.49 -6.47 -2.68
C ASP A 69 -23.11 -6.17 -2.07
N PHE A 70 -22.59 -4.94 -2.27
CA PHE A 70 -21.24 -4.57 -1.87
C PHE A 70 -21.22 -3.40 -0.88
N LEU A 71 -20.29 -3.51 0.06
CA LEU A 71 -19.86 -2.42 0.92
C LEU A 71 -18.63 -1.75 0.29
N ILE A 72 -18.67 -0.42 0.12
CA ILE A 72 -17.50 0.36 -0.29
C ILE A 72 -16.91 1.03 0.95
N THR A 73 -15.62 0.81 1.17
CA THR A 73 -14.87 1.35 2.30
C THR A 73 -13.54 1.93 1.83
N PRO A 74 -12.93 2.86 2.59
CA PRO A 74 -11.51 3.12 2.46
C PRO A 74 -10.74 1.82 2.55
N SER A 75 -9.82 1.61 1.60
CA SER A 75 -8.90 0.48 1.66
C SER A 75 -8.13 0.47 2.99
N PHE A 76 -7.77 -0.71 3.46
CA PHE A 76 -6.93 -0.86 4.63
C PHE A 76 -5.50 -0.36 4.39
N ILE A 77 -4.89 0.13 5.46
CA ILE A 77 -3.47 0.51 5.53
C ILE A 77 -2.78 -0.51 6.42
N ASN A 78 -1.87 -1.29 5.84
CA ASN A 78 -0.97 -2.12 6.60
C ASN A 78 0.18 -1.25 7.12
N ALA A 79 0.04 -0.76 8.34
CA ALA A 79 0.97 0.22 8.94
C ALA A 79 2.31 -0.38 9.40
N HIS A 80 2.51 -1.69 9.29
CA HIS A 80 3.76 -2.35 9.64
C HIS A 80 3.87 -3.71 8.96
N SER A 81 4.85 -3.86 8.08
CA SER A 81 5.06 -5.11 7.35
C SER A 81 6.53 -5.41 7.09
N HIS A 82 6.77 -6.69 6.82
CA HIS A 82 8.00 -7.24 6.25
C HIS A 82 7.62 -8.13 5.07
N VAL A 83 7.21 -7.51 3.96
CA VAL A 83 6.50 -8.19 2.87
C VAL A 83 7.31 -9.33 2.24
N ALA A 84 8.63 -9.20 2.19
CA ALA A 84 9.51 -10.24 1.65
C ALA A 84 9.70 -11.43 2.61
N MET A 85 9.39 -11.28 3.91
CA MET A 85 9.37 -12.41 4.86
C MET A 85 8.23 -13.39 4.60
N ASN A 86 7.36 -13.15 3.62
CA ASN A 86 6.30 -14.10 3.25
C ASN A 86 6.84 -15.51 2.91
N MET A 87 8.11 -15.64 2.50
CA MET A 87 8.78 -16.94 2.34
C MET A 87 8.89 -17.76 3.64
N PHE A 88 8.85 -17.08 4.80
CA PHE A 88 8.93 -17.70 6.12
C PHE A 88 7.55 -17.94 6.76
N ARG A 89 6.46 -17.69 6.02
CA ARG A 89 5.10 -17.95 6.50
C ARG A 89 5.02 -19.39 6.99
N ASP A 90 4.53 -19.55 8.22
CA ASP A 90 4.37 -20.83 8.92
C ASP A 90 5.68 -21.60 9.24
N LEU A 91 6.86 -21.02 9.01
CA LEU A 91 8.14 -21.65 9.37
C LEU A 91 8.63 -21.31 10.78
N ALA A 92 8.10 -20.25 11.40
CA ALA A 92 8.62 -19.67 12.63
C ALA A 92 7.74 -19.92 13.87
N HIS A 93 7.18 -21.12 14.02
CA HIS A 93 6.38 -21.45 15.18
C HIS A 93 7.25 -21.60 16.45
N GLN A 94 7.12 -20.63 17.37
CA GLN A 94 7.46 -20.70 18.81
C GLN A 94 8.87 -21.20 19.20
N GLN A 95 9.90 -20.92 18.40
CA GLN A 95 11.28 -21.17 18.84
C GLN A 95 11.99 -19.88 19.26
N GLU A 96 12.62 -19.92 20.43
CA GLU A 96 13.56 -18.89 20.84
C GLU A 96 14.74 -18.82 19.86
N SER A 97 15.17 -17.60 19.53
CA SER A 97 16.29 -17.31 18.63
C SER A 97 16.09 -17.64 17.14
N MET A 98 14.85 -17.79 16.66
CA MET A 98 14.58 -18.03 15.22
C MET A 98 15.17 -16.96 14.30
N ILE A 99 15.24 -15.71 14.76
CA ILE A 99 15.85 -14.64 13.99
C ILE A 99 17.33 -14.94 13.65
N TYR A 100 18.10 -15.44 14.62
CA TYR A 100 19.52 -15.77 14.43
C TYR A 100 19.74 -17.15 13.80
N LYS A 101 18.85 -18.10 14.06
CA LYS A 101 18.99 -19.50 13.61
C LYS A 101 18.41 -19.74 12.22
N LEU A 102 17.36 -19.02 11.86
CA LEU A 102 16.65 -19.19 10.59
C LEU A 102 16.71 -17.91 9.76
N PHE A 103 16.15 -16.80 10.24
CA PHE A 103 15.94 -15.63 9.38
C PHE A 103 17.24 -15.04 8.88
N PHE A 104 18.18 -14.65 9.75
CA PHE A 104 19.44 -14.04 9.31
C PHE A 104 20.29 -14.94 8.39
N PRO A 105 20.45 -16.25 8.65
CA PRO A 105 21.13 -17.15 7.71
C PRO A 105 20.50 -17.17 6.32
N TRP A 106 19.17 -17.16 6.22
CA TRP A 106 18.48 -17.14 4.94
C TRP A 106 18.53 -15.76 4.28
N GLU A 107 18.26 -14.71 5.05
CA GLU A 107 18.24 -13.32 4.61
C GLU A 107 19.57 -12.89 3.98
N LYS A 108 20.72 -13.42 4.43
CA LYS A 108 22.04 -13.16 3.83
C LYS A 108 22.15 -13.51 2.34
N ASN A 109 21.25 -14.36 1.83
CA ASN A 109 21.21 -14.75 0.42
C ASN A 109 20.25 -13.89 -0.40
N LEU A 110 19.59 -12.91 0.23
CA LEU A 110 18.68 -12.02 -0.46
C LEU A 110 19.46 -10.97 -1.24
N ASP A 111 18.87 -10.58 -2.35
CA ASP A 111 19.18 -9.38 -3.09
C ASP A 111 17.88 -8.67 -3.47
N LYS A 112 18.02 -7.55 -4.17
CA LYS A 112 16.88 -6.76 -4.66
C LYS A 112 15.89 -7.56 -5.49
N GLU A 113 16.36 -8.45 -6.36
CA GLU A 113 15.51 -9.20 -7.30
C GLU A 113 14.69 -10.23 -6.55
N ILE A 114 15.32 -10.97 -5.64
CA ILE A 114 14.66 -11.94 -4.76
C ILE A 114 13.65 -11.23 -3.86
N VAL A 115 14.01 -10.12 -3.22
CA VAL A 115 13.09 -9.34 -2.38
C VAL A 115 11.87 -8.88 -3.18
N GLY A 116 12.06 -8.36 -4.40
CA GLY A 116 10.93 -7.97 -5.26
C GLY A 116 10.01 -9.14 -5.60
N ALA A 117 10.58 -10.29 -5.97
CA ALA A 117 9.81 -11.50 -6.29
C ALA A 117 9.01 -12.03 -5.09
N LEU A 118 9.61 -12.02 -3.89
CA LEU A 118 8.96 -12.48 -2.66
C LEU A 118 7.89 -11.52 -2.15
N SER A 119 8.06 -10.22 -2.40
CA SER A 119 7.11 -9.17 -2.00
C SER A 119 5.82 -9.23 -2.81
N PHE A 120 5.91 -9.59 -4.10
CA PHE A 120 4.77 -9.63 -5.03
C PHE A 120 3.56 -10.43 -4.52
N PRO A 121 3.69 -11.72 -4.12
CA PRO A 121 2.54 -12.49 -3.63
C PRO A 121 1.97 -11.95 -2.32
N TYR A 122 2.78 -11.35 -1.44
CA TYR A 122 2.28 -10.74 -0.21
C TYR A 122 1.41 -9.53 -0.51
N ILE A 123 1.90 -8.64 -1.39
CA ILE A 123 1.17 -7.43 -1.81
C ILE A 123 -0.13 -7.81 -2.52
N LEU A 124 -0.11 -8.83 -3.40
CA LEU A 124 -1.30 -9.36 -4.04
C LEU A 124 -2.32 -9.89 -3.03
N GLY A 125 -1.88 -10.66 -2.03
CA GLY A 125 -2.75 -11.12 -0.95
C GLY A 125 -3.36 -9.98 -0.14
N GLY A 126 -2.58 -8.91 0.10
CA GLY A 126 -3.07 -7.68 0.70
C GLY A 126 -4.15 -7.02 -0.14
N LEU A 127 -3.94 -6.86 -1.46
CA LEU A 127 -4.95 -6.31 -2.37
C LEU A 127 -6.25 -7.11 -2.35
N LEU A 128 -6.16 -8.44 -2.43
CA LEU A 128 -7.31 -9.34 -2.38
C LEU A 128 -8.06 -9.29 -1.04
N SER A 129 -7.40 -8.84 0.03
CA SER A 129 -8.00 -8.62 1.35
C SER A 129 -8.35 -7.16 1.63
N GLY A 130 -8.26 -6.27 0.62
CA GLY A 130 -8.67 -4.87 0.73
C GLY A 130 -7.58 -3.90 1.23
N THR A 131 -6.33 -4.36 1.37
CA THR A 131 -5.18 -3.49 1.69
C THR A 131 -4.57 -2.89 0.43
N SER A 132 -4.50 -1.57 0.35
CA SER A 132 -3.90 -0.86 -0.79
C SER A 132 -2.59 -0.14 -0.46
N THR A 133 -2.31 0.07 0.83
CA THR A 133 -1.15 0.84 1.29
C THR A 133 -0.37 0.05 2.32
N PHE A 134 0.95 0.03 2.18
CA PHE A 134 1.86 -0.71 3.03
C PHE A 134 2.94 0.23 3.57
N ALA A 135 3.18 0.14 4.88
CA ALA A 135 4.39 0.64 5.50
C ALA A 135 5.32 -0.56 5.75
N ASP A 136 6.42 -0.59 5.03
CA ASP A 136 7.39 -1.69 5.07
C ASP A 136 8.78 -1.18 5.44
N HIS A 137 9.48 -1.99 6.22
CA HIS A 137 10.82 -1.71 6.70
C HIS A 137 11.64 -3.00 6.61
N TYR A 138 12.13 -3.30 5.42
CA TYR A 138 12.89 -4.52 5.17
C TYR A 138 14.14 -4.22 4.34
N TYR A 139 15.01 -5.21 4.16
CA TYR A 139 16.21 -5.06 3.34
C TYR A 139 15.88 -4.96 1.86
N PHE A 140 16.70 -4.23 1.11
CA PHE A 140 16.57 -4.04 -0.33
C PHE A 140 15.21 -3.43 -0.70
N GLU A 141 14.90 -2.31 -0.04
CA GLU A 141 13.66 -1.55 -0.21
C GLU A 141 13.30 -1.26 -1.68
N GLU A 142 14.31 -1.10 -2.54
CA GLU A 142 14.11 -0.95 -3.99
C GLU A 142 13.30 -2.10 -4.62
N GLY A 143 13.53 -3.34 -4.18
CA GLY A 143 12.79 -4.52 -4.67
C GLY A 143 11.32 -4.46 -4.29
N ILE A 144 11.04 -3.99 -3.07
CA ILE A 144 9.69 -3.79 -2.55
C ILE A 144 8.96 -2.69 -3.33
N ILE A 145 9.66 -1.59 -3.63
CA ILE A 145 9.13 -0.50 -4.46
C ILE A 145 8.78 -0.99 -5.86
N LEU A 146 9.60 -1.86 -6.47
CA LEU A 146 9.29 -2.47 -7.77
C LEU A 146 8.03 -3.32 -7.71
N ALA A 147 7.86 -4.14 -6.66
CA ALA A 147 6.67 -4.95 -6.47
C ALA A 147 5.40 -4.11 -6.29
N LEU A 148 5.45 -3.04 -5.48
CA LEU A 148 4.32 -2.09 -5.33
C LEU A 148 3.97 -1.41 -6.65
N LYS A 149 4.97 -0.97 -7.42
CA LYS A 149 4.78 -0.32 -8.72
C LYS A 149 4.11 -1.24 -9.74
N ALA A 150 4.38 -2.54 -9.70
CA ALA A 150 3.73 -3.52 -10.59
C ALA A 150 2.20 -3.55 -10.43
N PHE A 151 1.70 -3.19 -9.24
CA PHE A 151 0.27 -3.08 -8.95
C PHE A 151 -0.27 -1.63 -8.97
N GLY A 152 0.56 -0.64 -9.31
CA GLY A 152 0.18 0.77 -9.26
C GLY A 152 -0.01 1.33 -7.85
N LEU A 153 0.56 0.67 -6.83
CA LEU A 153 0.40 1.04 -5.43
C LEU A 153 1.43 2.06 -4.95
N LYS A 154 1.09 2.70 -3.83
CA LYS A 154 1.98 3.58 -3.06
C LYS A 154 2.21 2.96 -1.67
N GLY A 155 3.34 3.29 -1.06
CA GLY A 155 3.67 2.81 0.28
C GLY A 155 4.74 3.68 0.94
N ILE A 156 4.90 3.50 2.25
CA ILE A 156 5.97 4.08 3.04
C ILE A 156 7.03 3.00 3.18
N ILE A 157 8.12 3.10 2.42
CA ILE A 157 9.12 2.05 2.37
C ILE A 157 10.44 2.58 2.92
N GLY A 158 10.93 1.94 3.98
CA GLY A 158 12.21 2.23 4.61
C GLY A 158 13.17 1.06 4.46
N GLU A 159 14.44 1.36 4.22
CA GLU A 159 15.51 0.37 4.28
C GLU A 159 15.81 0.02 5.74
N THR A 160 15.90 -1.28 6.05
CA THR A 160 16.36 -1.73 7.37
C THR A 160 17.83 -1.34 7.57
N THR A 161 18.12 -0.65 8.69
CA THR A 161 19.49 -0.34 9.10
C THR A 161 19.79 -0.98 10.45
N ALA A 162 21.00 -1.52 10.60
CA ALA A 162 21.44 -2.21 11.82
C ALA A 162 22.94 -2.02 12.00
N ASP A 163 23.39 -1.88 13.25
CA ASP A 163 24.79 -1.66 13.60
C ASP A 163 25.60 -2.97 13.68
N LEU A 164 25.08 -4.00 14.35
CA LEU A 164 25.73 -5.30 14.54
C LEU A 164 24.73 -6.47 14.53
N GLY A 165 25.21 -7.65 14.13
CA GLY A 165 24.53 -8.93 14.36
C GLY A 165 23.30 -9.22 13.48
N SER A 166 22.99 -8.36 12.49
CA SER A 166 21.91 -8.59 11.53
C SER A 166 22.35 -9.40 10.30
N ALA A 167 21.42 -9.73 9.41
CA ALA A 167 21.73 -10.32 8.11
C ALA A 167 22.61 -9.40 7.25
N PHE A 168 22.32 -8.09 7.28
CA PHE A 168 23.07 -7.04 6.58
C PHE A 168 23.47 -5.91 7.53
N PRO A 169 24.55 -6.07 8.31
CA PRO A 169 25.08 -4.99 9.14
C PRO A 169 25.47 -3.80 8.25
N SER A 170 24.97 -2.62 8.61
CA SER A 170 25.05 -1.41 7.79
C SER A 170 25.44 -0.20 8.65
N TYR A 171 26.57 -0.32 9.33
CA TYR A 171 27.05 0.66 10.31
C TYR A 171 27.09 2.09 9.75
N ASP A 172 27.54 2.30 8.52
CA ASP A 172 27.57 3.65 7.92
C ASP A 172 26.17 4.21 7.66
N LYS A 173 25.23 3.38 7.19
CA LYS A 173 23.82 3.79 7.03
C LYS A 173 23.21 4.12 8.39
N TRP A 174 23.48 3.31 9.40
CA TRP A 174 23.06 3.55 10.78
C TRP A 174 23.59 4.89 11.33
N GLN A 175 24.87 5.19 11.15
CA GLN A 175 25.44 6.48 11.56
C GLN A 175 24.80 7.65 10.80
N GLY A 176 24.49 7.48 9.52
CA GLY A 176 23.74 8.45 8.73
C GLY A 176 22.35 8.72 9.30
N THR A 177 21.58 7.66 9.56
CA THR A 177 20.25 7.75 10.19
C THR A 177 20.33 8.45 11.55
N LYS A 178 21.32 8.09 12.38
CA LYS A 178 21.52 8.72 13.70
C LYS A 178 21.76 10.22 13.60
N LYS A 179 22.68 10.67 12.74
CA LYS A 179 22.95 12.11 12.53
C LYS A 179 21.71 12.87 12.07
N TRP A 180 20.93 12.24 11.22
CA TRP A 180 19.69 12.82 10.72
C TRP A 180 18.64 12.93 11.83
N LEU A 181 18.48 11.90 12.67
CA LEU A 181 17.58 11.97 13.84
C LEU A 181 18.00 13.07 14.82
N GLU A 182 19.30 13.23 15.08
CA GLU A 182 19.84 14.27 15.97
C GLU A 182 19.66 15.70 15.41
N SER A 183 19.47 15.84 14.10
CA SER A 183 19.22 17.12 13.42
C SER A 183 17.77 17.26 12.95
N TRP A 184 16.90 16.32 13.32
CA TRP A 184 15.49 16.36 12.96
C TRP A 184 14.82 17.54 13.71
N PRO A 185 14.14 18.46 13.00
CA PRO A 185 13.56 19.69 13.56
C PRO A 185 12.36 19.46 14.48
#